data_AF-X1EF74-F1
#
_entry.id   AF-X1EF74-F1
#
_cell.length_a   1.000
_cell.length_b   1.000
_cell.length_c   1.000
_cell.angle_alpha   90.00
_cell.angle_beta   90.00
_cell.angle_gamma   90.00
#
_symmetry.space_group_name_H-M   'P 1'
#
loop_
_entity.id
_entity.type
_entity.pdbx_description
1 polymer ?
#
loop_
_entity_poly.entity_id
_entity_poly.type
_entity_poly.pdbx_seq_one_letter_code
_entity_poly.pdbx_strand_id
1 'polypeptide(L)'
;DICELAKAAGATYIARSTTYHINSTIRYLEKAIKHKGFSVVDVICDCPTLFGRFNKLGDVTQMMLKQKEQAIQFKKAQKMSPEDLEGKIITGELYENTQKLEYTDAYQKIIEKPEDVVGIKFRVMQTPIYIGLFKYLGSNAIPMPWGEVYTAIQQGVMDGLTIPIGTLKITRIKNINKSKNPIFIVPDLLL
;
A
#
# COMPACT_ATOMS: atom_id res chain seq x y z
N ASP A 1 -11.12 -3.67 11.78
CA ASP A 1 -11.63 -2.54 10.98
C ASP A 1 -10.73 -2.35 9.75
N ILE A 2 -11.29 -2.28 8.54
CA ILE A 2 -10.54 -2.06 7.30
C ILE A 2 -9.80 -0.71 7.26
N CYS A 3 -10.33 0.34 7.88
CA CYS A 3 -9.70 1.65 7.90
C CYS A 3 -8.44 1.65 8.77
N GLU A 4 -8.47 0.99 9.93
CA GLU A 4 -7.28 0.82 10.77
C GLU A 4 -6.25 -0.09 10.11
N LEU A 5 -6.70 -1.15 9.42
CA LEU A 5 -5.81 -2.01 8.62
C LEU A 5 -5.13 -1.22 7.50
N ALA A 6 -5.87 -0.41 6.76
CA ALA A 6 -5.32 0.44 5.70
C ALA A 6 -4.29 1.44 6.25
N LYS A 7 -4.57 2.02 7.42
CA LYS A 7 -3.64 2.92 8.11
C LYS A 7 -2.34 2.21 8.49
N ALA A 8 -2.44 1.01 9.06
CA ALA A 8 -1.29 0.17 9.41
C ALA A 8 -0.49 -0.27 8.17
N ALA A 9 -1.19 -0.58 7.07
CA ALA A 9 -0.59 -0.87 5.76
C ALA A 9 0.05 0.35 5.09
N GLY A 10 -0.13 1.54 5.67
CA GLY A 10 0.59 2.74 5.27
C GLY A 10 -0.20 3.69 4.38
N ALA A 11 -1.51 3.53 4.24
CA ALA A 11 -2.37 4.48 3.55
C ALA A 11 -2.21 5.90 4.12
N THR A 12 -2.13 6.88 3.24
CA THR A 12 -1.97 8.31 3.55
C THR A 12 -3.27 9.07 3.49
N TYR A 13 -4.32 8.49 2.93
CA TYR A 13 -5.67 9.05 2.94
C TYR A 13 -6.69 7.92 3.15
N ILE A 14 -7.58 8.11 4.12
CA ILE A 14 -8.60 7.12 4.47
C ILE A 14 -9.91 7.84 4.73
N ALA A 15 -10.95 7.43 4.01
CA ALA A 15 -12.32 7.90 4.22
C ALA A 15 -13.29 6.73 4.30
N ARG A 16 -14.39 6.93 5.04
CA ARG A 16 -15.48 5.97 5.13
C ARG A 16 -16.82 6.63 4.84
N SER A 17 -17.66 5.95 4.09
CA SER A 17 -19.02 6.37 3.76
C SER A 17 -19.99 5.17 3.81
N THR A 18 -21.26 5.43 3.50
CA THR A 18 -22.29 4.39 3.33
C THR A 18 -23.02 4.61 2.02
N THR A 19 -23.76 3.59 1.55
CA THR A 19 -24.58 3.70 0.34
C THR A 19 -25.64 4.80 0.42
N TYR A 20 -26.11 5.17 1.62
CA TYR A 20 -26.99 6.32 1.83
C TYR A 20 -26.34 7.68 1.49
N HIS A 21 -25.04 7.85 1.76
CA HIS A 21 -24.36 9.14 1.69
C HIS A 21 -23.63 9.38 0.36
N ILE A 22 -24.32 9.18 -0.76
CA ILE A 22 -23.71 9.17 -2.11
C ILE A 22 -22.90 10.45 -2.43
N ASN A 23 -23.41 11.62 -2.07
CA ASN A 23 -22.72 12.89 -2.34
C ASN A 23 -21.39 12.99 -1.59
N SER A 24 -21.34 12.47 -0.36
CA SER A 24 -20.09 12.40 0.41
C SER A 24 -19.14 11.36 -0.17
N THR A 25 -19.67 10.20 -0.58
CA THR A 25 -18.90 9.16 -1.25
C THR A 25 -18.20 9.67 -2.50
N ILE A 26 -18.90 10.41 -3.36
CA ILE A 26 -18.32 11.02 -4.56
C ILE A 26 -17.17 11.96 -4.19
N ARG A 27 -17.37 12.88 -3.23
CA ARG A 27 -16.32 13.79 -2.77
C ARG A 27 -15.10 13.05 -2.22
N TYR A 28 -15.31 11.97 -1.46
CA TYR A 28 -14.20 11.18 -0.92
C TYR A 28 -13.43 10.44 -2.00
N LEU A 29 -14.11 9.92 -3.02
CA LEU A 29 -13.48 9.29 -4.18
C LEU A 29 -12.70 10.32 -5.01
N GLU A 30 -13.28 11.49 -5.29
CA GLU A 30 -12.60 12.58 -5.98
C GLU A 30 -11.32 13.02 -5.24
N LYS A 31 -11.40 13.19 -3.92
CA LYS A 31 -10.24 13.53 -3.09
C LYS A 31 -9.23 12.38 -3.07
N ALA A 32 -9.66 11.13 -2.92
CA ALA A 32 -8.77 9.96 -2.92
C ALA A 32 -7.97 9.82 -4.21
N ILE A 33 -8.59 10.09 -5.36
CA ILE A 33 -7.95 10.05 -6.68
C ILE A 33 -6.93 11.20 -6.83
N LYS A 34 -7.26 12.40 -6.32
CA LYS A 34 -6.36 13.56 -6.36
C LYS A 34 -5.28 13.51 -5.29
N HIS A 35 -5.44 12.69 -4.26
CA HIS A 35 -4.51 12.58 -3.14
C HIS A 35 -3.21 11.92 -3.59
N LYS A 36 -2.09 12.56 -3.28
CA LYS A 36 -0.77 11.98 -3.54
C LYS A 36 -0.44 10.97 -2.45
N GLY A 37 -0.53 9.68 -2.78
CA GLY A 37 -0.24 8.58 -1.86
C GLY A 37 -1.23 7.43 -1.95
N PHE A 38 -1.05 6.42 -1.09
CA PHE A 38 -1.95 5.29 -1.04
C PHE A 38 -3.26 5.69 -0.34
N SER A 39 -4.35 5.72 -1.10
CA SER A 39 -5.68 6.13 -0.64
C SER A 39 -6.61 4.93 -0.49
N VAL A 40 -7.43 4.91 0.56
CA VAL A 40 -8.49 3.91 0.77
C VAL A 40 -9.82 4.60 1.06
N VAL A 41 -10.87 4.23 0.33
CA VAL A 41 -12.25 4.66 0.59
C VAL A 41 -13.11 3.44 0.86
N ASP A 42 -13.58 3.31 2.09
CA ASP A 42 -14.47 2.23 2.53
C ASP A 42 -15.93 2.67 2.41
N VAL A 43 -16.71 1.97 1.58
CA VAL A 43 -18.12 2.28 1.35
C VAL A 43 -18.97 1.12 1.86
N ILE A 44 -19.62 1.32 3.00
CA ILE A 44 -20.47 0.29 3.59
C ILE A 44 -21.74 0.16 2.77
N CYS A 45 -21.95 -1.04 2.23
CA CYS A 45 -23.12 -1.44 1.49
C CYS A 45 -23.79 -2.63 2.20
N ASP A 46 -25.10 -2.52 2.38
CA ASP A 46 -25.87 -3.63 2.93
C ASP A 46 -26.51 -4.41 1.79
N CYS A 47 -26.38 -5.73 1.83
CA CYS A 47 -27.05 -6.61 0.87
C CYS A 47 -28.54 -6.75 1.25
N PRO A 48 -29.49 -6.24 0.45
CA PRO A 48 -30.90 -6.30 0.81
C PRO A 48 -31.47 -7.72 0.80
N THR A 49 -30.88 -8.63 0.02
CA THR A 49 -31.40 -9.99 -0.17
C THR A 49 -30.97 -10.96 0.93
N LEU A 50 -29.73 -10.85 1.41
CA LEU A 50 -29.15 -11.76 2.41
C LEU A 50 -29.06 -11.09 3.79
N PHE A 51 -28.28 -10.01 3.89
CA PHE A 51 -28.06 -9.34 5.17
C PHE A 51 -29.36 -8.74 5.72
N GLY A 52 -30.11 -8.04 4.87
CA GLY A 52 -31.43 -7.49 5.23
C GLY A 52 -32.41 -8.56 5.71
N ARG A 53 -32.49 -9.68 4.96
CA ARG A 53 -33.38 -10.80 5.28
C ARG A 53 -33.02 -11.49 6.59
N PHE A 54 -31.75 -11.87 6.77
CA PHE A 54 -31.32 -12.62 7.97
C PHE A 54 -31.40 -11.78 9.25
N ASN A 55 -31.19 -10.46 9.13
CA ASN A 55 -31.25 -9.53 10.26
C ASN A 55 -32.63 -8.86 10.43
N LYS A 56 -33.63 -9.29 9.64
CA LYS A 56 -35.01 -8.76 9.67
C LYS A 56 -35.06 -7.23 9.60
N LEU A 57 -34.24 -6.63 8.72
CA LEU A 57 -34.07 -5.18 8.60
C LEU A 57 -35.14 -4.50 7.75
N GLY A 58 -36.10 -5.27 7.25
CA GLY A 58 -37.20 -4.76 6.44
C GLY A 58 -36.81 -4.56 4.97
N ASP A 59 -37.40 -3.56 4.33
CA ASP A 59 -37.15 -3.25 2.93
C ASP A 59 -35.88 -2.40 2.72
N VAL A 60 -35.50 -2.20 1.45
CA VAL A 60 -34.30 -1.44 1.06
C VAL A 60 -34.34 0.00 1.60
N THR A 61 -35.52 0.62 1.66
CA THR A 61 -35.68 1.99 2.15
C THR A 61 -35.40 2.05 3.64
N GLN A 62 -35.96 1.12 4.41
CA GLN A 62 -35.73 1.02 5.86
C GLN A 62 -34.25 0.77 6.17
N MET A 63 -33.59 -0.10 5.40
CA MET A 63 -32.14 -0.33 5.53
C MET A 63 -31.33 0.95 5.27
N MET A 64 -31.68 1.69 4.23
CA MET A 64 -31.01 2.94 3.88
C MET A 64 -31.21 4.03 4.94
N LEU A 65 -32.42 4.14 5.49
CA LEU A 65 -32.70 5.04 6.62
C LEU A 65 -31.94 4.62 7.89
N LYS A 66 -31.83 3.31 8.14
CA LYS A 66 -31.03 2.80 9.25
C LYS A 66 -29.55 3.19 9.11
N GLN A 67 -28.97 3.12 7.91
CA GLN A 67 -27.61 3.62 7.68
C GLN A 67 -27.47 5.11 7.99
N LYS A 68 -28.47 5.93 7.65
CA LYS A 68 -28.49 7.36 8.00
C LYS A 68 -28.44 7.59 9.51
N GLU A 69 -29.20 6.81 10.28
CA GLU A 69 -29.29 6.93 11.75
C GLU A 69 -28.07 6.38 12.49
N GLN A 70 -27.43 5.35 11.92
CA GLN A 70 -26.23 4.74 12.48
C GLN A 70 -24.96 5.51 12.09
N ALA A 71 -24.95 6.20 10.95
CA ALA A 71 -23.79 6.96 10.50
C ALA A 71 -23.53 8.20 11.38
N ILE A 72 -22.31 8.30 11.91
CA ILE A 72 -21.85 9.45 12.68
C ILE A 72 -20.59 10.01 12.02
N GLN A 73 -20.53 11.34 11.88
CA GLN A 73 -19.34 12.01 11.34
C GLN A 73 -18.15 11.87 12.30
N PHE A 74 -16.96 11.60 11.77
CA PHE A 74 -15.73 11.38 12.54
C PHE A 74 -15.43 12.51 13.54
N LYS A 75 -15.62 13.77 13.13
CA LYS A 75 -15.44 14.94 14.00
C LYS A 75 -16.38 14.94 15.21
N LYS A 76 -17.58 14.37 15.07
CA LYS A 76 -18.55 14.23 16.17
C LYS A 76 -18.19 13.02 17.03
N ALA A 77 -17.80 11.91 16.41
CA ALA A 77 -17.42 10.68 17.11
C ALA A 77 -16.25 10.90 18.09
N GLN A 78 -15.27 11.75 17.75
CA GLN A 78 -14.15 12.09 18.64
C GLN A 78 -14.57 12.72 19.99
N LYS A 79 -15.80 13.25 20.08
CA LYS A 79 -16.31 13.93 21.28
C LYS A 79 -17.30 13.07 22.07
N MET A 80 -17.59 11.87 21.60
CA MET A 80 -18.57 10.95 22.21
C MET A 80 -17.83 9.91 23.06
N SER A 81 -18.52 9.33 24.04
CA SER A 81 -17.93 8.24 24.82
C SER A 81 -17.90 6.95 23.99
N PRO A 82 -17.05 5.96 24.34
CA PRO A 82 -17.03 4.66 23.67
C PRO A 82 -18.40 3.95 23.69
N GLU A 83 -19.17 4.11 24.76
CA GLU A 83 -20.51 3.53 24.93
C GLU A 83 -21.50 4.14 23.93
N ASP A 84 -21.45 5.46 23.72
CA ASP A 84 -22.33 6.15 22.76
C ASP A 84 -22.02 5.82 21.29
N LEU A 85 -20.84 5.25 21.02
CA LEU A 85 -20.41 4.84 19.69
C LEU A 85 -20.77 3.38 19.37
N GLU A 86 -21.30 2.63 20.33
CA GLU A 86 -21.67 1.24 20.11
C GLU A 86 -22.77 1.12 19.03
N GLY A 87 -22.53 0.25 18.04
CA GLY A 87 -23.44 0.05 16.91
C GLY A 87 -23.54 1.23 15.93
N LYS A 88 -22.67 2.25 16.05
CA LYS A 88 -22.58 3.39 15.14
C LYS A 88 -21.52 3.16 14.07
N ILE A 89 -21.77 3.69 12.88
CA ILE A 89 -20.86 3.65 11.75
C ILE A 89 -20.15 5.00 11.69
N ILE A 90 -18.86 5.04 12.02
CA ILE A 90 -18.08 6.26 11.92
C ILE A 90 -17.81 6.54 10.44
N THR A 91 -18.21 7.71 9.95
CA THR A 91 -18.10 8.14 8.54
C THR A 91 -17.34 9.45 8.46
N GLY A 92 -16.76 9.76 7.31
CA GLY A 92 -15.95 10.95 7.11
C GLY A 92 -14.54 10.64 6.64
N GLU A 93 -13.73 11.68 6.54
CA GLU A 93 -12.29 11.58 6.38
C GLU A 93 -11.68 11.20 7.73
N LEU A 94 -11.18 9.97 7.81
CA LEU A 94 -10.71 9.36 9.06
C LEU A 94 -9.22 9.61 9.28
N TYR A 95 -8.45 9.72 8.18
CA TYR A 95 -7.02 9.94 8.23
C TYR A 95 -6.53 10.63 6.97
N GLU A 96 -5.62 11.59 7.12
CA GLU A 96 -4.91 12.23 6.02
C GLU A 96 -3.49 12.57 6.48
N ASN A 97 -2.50 12.24 5.65
CA ASN A 97 -1.10 12.58 5.84
C ASN A 97 -0.43 12.86 4.49
N THR A 98 -0.23 14.13 4.19
CA THR A 98 0.42 14.61 2.95
C THR A 98 1.94 14.73 3.09
N GLN A 99 2.49 14.57 4.29
CA GLN A 99 3.93 14.71 4.55
C GLN A 99 4.67 13.39 4.40
N LYS A 100 3.95 12.26 4.44
CA LYS A 100 4.55 10.95 4.24
C LYS A 100 5.01 10.81 2.79
N LEU A 101 6.28 10.45 2.62
CA LEU A 101 6.86 10.21 1.30
C LEU A 101 6.09 9.10 0.59
N GLU A 102 5.60 9.40 -0.62
CA GLU A 102 4.88 8.45 -1.45
C GLU A 102 5.86 7.45 -2.10
N TYR A 103 5.37 6.26 -2.44
CA TYR A 103 6.20 5.19 -2.98
C TYR A 103 6.93 5.61 -4.26
N THR A 104 6.24 6.18 -5.25
CA THR A 104 6.87 6.64 -6.50
C THR A 104 7.84 7.79 -6.27
N ASP A 105 7.56 8.70 -5.33
CA ASP A 105 8.51 9.75 -4.93
C ASP A 105 9.78 9.18 -4.27
N ALA A 106 9.61 8.21 -3.36
CA ALA A 106 10.72 7.51 -2.72
C ALA A 106 11.55 6.75 -3.74
N TYR A 107 10.89 6.11 -4.70
CA TYR A 107 11.51 5.40 -5.79
C TYR A 107 12.27 6.35 -6.72
N GLN A 108 11.69 7.51 -7.04
CA GLN A 108 12.34 8.55 -7.86
C GLN A 108 13.60 9.11 -7.18
N LYS A 109 13.61 9.25 -5.86
CA LYS A 109 14.82 9.66 -5.11
C LYS A 109 15.93 8.60 -5.11
N ILE A 110 15.56 7.32 -5.20
CA ILE A 110 16.53 6.24 -5.37
C ILE A 110 17.10 6.27 -6.80
N ILE A 111 16.31 6.74 -7.78
CA ILE A 111 16.72 6.96 -9.17
C ILE A 111 17.07 8.44 -9.38
N GLU A 112 18.05 8.97 -8.64
CA GLU A 112 18.50 10.35 -8.88
C GLU A 112 19.41 10.46 -10.12
N LYS A 113 20.03 9.36 -10.56
CA LYS A 113 20.75 9.27 -11.85
C LYS A 113 20.62 7.88 -12.46
N PRO A 114 19.99 7.73 -13.64
CA PRO A 114 20.11 6.50 -14.43
C PRO A 114 21.57 6.08 -14.60
N GLU A 115 22.48 7.05 -14.72
CA GLU A 115 23.92 6.83 -14.84
C GLU A 115 24.54 5.97 -13.71
N ASP A 116 23.99 6.03 -12.48
CA ASP A 116 24.53 5.30 -11.33
C ASP A 116 24.25 3.79 -11.42
N VAL A 117 23.27 3.39 -12.24
CA VAL A 117 22.90 1.99 -12.44
C VAL A 117 23.31 1.45 -13.81
N VAL A 118 23.82 2.31 -14.72
CA VAL A 118 24.29 1.90 -16.05
C VAL A 118 25.44 0.90 -15.92
N GLY A 119 25.35 -0.23 -16.61
CA GLY A 119 26.38 -1.26 -16.64
C GLY A 119 26.46 -2.16 -15.40
N ILE A 120 25.77 -1.83 -14.31
CA ILE A 120 25.70 -2.66 -13.10
C ILE A 120 24.91 -3.95 -13.40
N LYS A 121 25.41 -5.08 -12.92
CA LYS A 121 24.75 -6.39 -13.01
C LYS A 121 23.79 -6.58 -11.84
N PHE A 122 22.50 -6.32 -12.06
CA PHE A 122 21.47 -6.53 -11.05
C PHE A 122 20.83 -7.90 -11.17
N ARG A 123 20.79 -8.64 -10.07
CA ARG A 123 19.89 -9.78 -9.97
C ARG A 123 18.45 -9.29 -9.88
N VAL A 124 17.59 -9.83 -10.74
CA VAL A 124 16.15 -9.58 -10.76
C VAL A 124 15.36 -10.88 -10.63
N MET A 125 14.12 -10.78 -10.17
CA MET A 125 13.17 -11.89 -10.29
C MET A 125 12.84 -12.13 -11.76
N GLN A 126 12.56 -13.39 -12.12
CA GLN A 126 12.26 -13.83 -13.50
C GLN A 126 10.88 -13.33 -13.97
N THR A 127 10.71 -12.03 -14.06
CA THR A 127 9.44 -11.38 -14.41
C THR A 127 9.71 -10.34 -15.50
N PRO A 128 8.86 -10.27 -16.56
CA PRO A 128 9.08 -9.35 -17.67
C PRO A 128 9.20 -7.88 -17.25
N ILE A 129 8.47 -7.47 -16.20
CA ILE A 129 8.49 -6.11 -15.66
C ILE A 129 9.88 -5.72 -15.14
N TYR A 130 10.51 -6.55 -14.30
CA TYR A 130 11.82 -6.22 -13.75
C TYR A 130 12.93 -6.32 -14.80
N ILE A 131 12.86 -7.29 -15.70
CA ILE A 131 13.83 -7.41 -16.79
C ILE A 131 13.76 -6.17 -17.68
N GLY A 132 12.55 -5.72 -18.04
CA GLY A 132 12.32 -4.53 -18.85
C GLY A 132 12.81 -3.26 -18.16
N LEU A 133 12.51 -3.11 -16.87
CA LEU A 133 12.91 -1.96 -16.06
C LEU A 133 14.42 -1.76 -16.01
N PHE A 134 15.18 -2.78 -15.61
CA PHE A 134 16.64 -2.66 -15.48
C PHE A 134 17.34 -2.54 -16.83
N LYS A 135 16.80 -3.18 -17.87
CA LYS A 135 17.30 -2.99 -19.24
C LYS A 135 17.06 -1.56 -19.75
N TYR A 136 15.90 -0.97 -19.45
CA TYR A 136 15.58 0.41 -19.81
C TYR A 136 16.46 1.43 -19.06
N LEU A 137 16.83 1.12 -17.81
CA LEU A 137 17.77 1.92 -17.01
C LEU A 137 19.24 1.77 -17.45
N GLY A 138 19.53 0.98 -18.50
CA GLY A 138 20.90 0.75 -18.99
C GLY A 138 21.73 -0.22 -18.13
N SER A 139 21.08 -0.93 -17.20
CA SER A 139 21.69 -1.96 -16.37
C SER A 139 21.60 -3.34 -17.01
N ASN A 140 22.42 -4.28 -16.53
CA ASN A 140 22.39 -5.67 -16.94
C ASN A 140 21.53 -6.49 -15.96
N ALA A 141 20.29 -6.80 -16.36
CA ALA A 141 19.39 -7.64 -15.58
C ALA A 141 19.79 -9.13 -15.68
N ILE A 142 20.14 -9.76 -14.56
CA ILE A 142 20.46 -11.18 -14.45
C ILE A 142 19.28 -11.89 -13.76
N PRO A 143 18.37 -12.53 -14.51
CA PRO A 143 17.25 -13.25 -13.92
C PRO A 143 17.75 -14.56 -13.27
N MET A 144 17.54 -14.71 -11.96
CA MET A 144 17.88 -15.97 -11.26
C MET A 144 17.00 -16.23 -10.02
N PRO A 145 16.75 -17.50 -9.67
CA PRO A 145 16.00 -17.86 -8.47
C PRO A 145 16.77 -17.52 -7.19
N TRP A 146 16.06 -17.40 -6.07
CA TRP A 146 16.66 -16.99 -4.78
C TRP A 146 17.77 -17.93 -4.30
N GLY A 147 17.62 -19.25 -4.52
CA GLY A 147 18.57 -20.25 -4.05
C GLY A 147 19.98 -20.10 -4.62
N GLU A 148 20.14 -19.45 -5.78
CA GLU A 148 21.42 -19.26 -6.45
C GLU A 148 22.11 -17.94 -6.06
N VAL A 149 21.38 -17.04 -5.39
CA VAL A 149 21.83 -15.66 -5.12
C VAL A 149 23.07 -15.62 -4.23
N TYR A 150 23.13 -16.43 -3.17
CA TYR A 150 24.26 -16.45 -2.24
C TYR A 150 25.57 -16.85 -2.94
N THR A 151 25.53 -17.92 -3.73
CA THR A 151 26.70 -18.44 -4.45
C THR A 151 27.12 -17.46 -5.55
N ALA A 152 26.17 -16.90 -6.28
CA ALA A 152 26.45 -15.95 -7.35
C ALA A 152 27.04 -14.61 -6.83
N ILE A 153 26.67 -14.17 -5.62
CA ILE A 153 27.34 -13.05 -4.94
C ILE A 153 28.79 -13.41 -4.60
N GLN A 154 29.03 -14.59 -4.02
CA GLN A 154 30.39 -15.04 -3.66
C GLN A 154 31.30 -15.17 -4.89
N GLN A 155 30.75 -15.56 -6.03
CA GLN A 155 31.46 -15.70 -7.30
C GLN A 155 31.63 -14.37 -8.06
N GLY A 156 31.03 -13.27 -7.58
CA GLY A 156 31.11 -11.97 -8.26
C GLY A 156 30.36 -11.91 -9.59
N VAL A 157 29.33 -12.74 -9.77
CA VAL A 157 28.51 -12.80 -10.99
C VAL A 157 27.60 -11.56 -11.10
N MET A 158 27.26 -10.95 -9.96
CA MET A 158 26.37 -9.80 -9.85
C MET A 158 26.94 -8.73 -8.92
N ASP A 159 26.57 -7.48 -9.19
CA ASP A 159 27.04 -6.29 -8.47
C ASP A 159 25.92 -5.69 -7.59
N GLY A 160 24.66 -6.07 -7.84
CA GLY A 160 23.52 -5.59 -7.08
C GLY A 160 22.31 -6.52 -7.04
N LEU A 161 21.41 -6.24 -6.11
CA LEU A 161 20.23 -7.06 -5.81
C LEU A 161 18.98 -6.19 -5.70
N THR A 162 17.86 -6.69 -6.25
CA THR A 162 16.52 -6.20 -5.93
C THR A 162 15.90 -7.09 -4.87
N ILE A 163 15.80 -6.60 -3.63
CA ILE A 163 15.20 -7.35 -2.52
C ILE A 163 14.38 -6.46 -1.58
N PRO A 164 13.25 -6.96 -1.04
CA PRO A 164 12.48 -6.19 -0.06
C PRO A 164 13.28 -5.82 1.18
N ILE A 165 12.91 -4.68 1.80
CA ILE A 165 13.57 -4.20 3.03
C ILE A 165 13.48 -5.25 4.15
N GLY A 166 12.36 -5.99 4.24
CA GLY A 166 12.21 -7.09 5.19
C GLY A 166 13.24 -8.19 4.97
N THR A 167 13.38 -8.64 3.72
CA THR A 167 14.36 -9.65 3.30
C THR A 167 15.79 -9.21 3.57
N LEU A 168 16.11 -7.93 3.33
CA LEU A 168 17.44 -7.37 3.60
C LEU A 168 17.86 -7.51 5.09
N LYS A 169 16.92 -7.32 6.02
CA LYS A 169 17.21 -7.44 7.46
C LYS A 169 17.43 -8.88 7.90
N ILE A 170 16.73 -9.83 7.28
CA ILE A 170 16.73 -11.25 7.67
C ILE A 170 17.94 -12.00 7.08
N THR A 171 18.30 -11.69 5.84
CA THR A 171 19.19 -12.54 5.02
C THR A 171 20.68 -12.34 5.26
N ARG A 172 21.07 -11.40 6.16
CA ARG A 172 22.47 -11.05 6.48
C ARG A 172 23.36 -10.80 5.25
N ILE A 173 22.77 -10.44 4.12
CA ILE A 173 23.48 -10.29 2.83
C ILE A 173 24.56 -9.20 2.91
N LYS A 174 24.36 -8.17 3.74
CA LYS A 174 25.37 -7.14 4.03
C LYS A 174 26.69 -7.72 4.57
N ASN A 175 26.68 -8.90 5.17
CA ASN A 175 27.84 -9.53 5.80
C ASN A 175 28.60 -10.48 4.87
N ILE A 176 28.10 -10.74 3.65
CA ILE A 176 28.69 -11.72 2.72
C ILE A 176 29.94 -11.15 2.01
N ASN A 177 30.13 -9.83 2.05
CA ASN A 177 31.14 -9.19 1.23
C ASN A 177 32.51 -9.08 1.92
N LYS A 178 33.37 -10.09 1.70
CA LYS A 178 34.83 -10.01 1.92
C LYS A 178 35.60 -9.52 0.67
N SER A 179 34.90 -9.11 -0.38
CA SER A 179 35.48 -8.66 -1.66
C SER A 179 35.33 -7.14 -1.84
N LYS A 180 36.25 -6.54 -2.58
CA LYS A 180 36.67 -5.12 -2.52
C LYS A 180 35.63 -4.04 -2.92
N ASN A 181 34.37 -4.33 -3.21
CA ASN A 181 33.36 -3.33 -3.64
C ASN A 181 32.00 -3.54 -2.97
N PRO A 182 31.34 -2.51 -2.41
CA PRO A 182 30.01 -2.63 -1.78
C PRO A 182 28.94 -3.10 -2.79
N ILE A 183 28.09 -4.06 -2.37
CA ILE A 183 26.96 -4.55 -3.18
C ILE A 183 25.86 -3.49 -3.20
N PHE A 184 25.39 -3.12 -4.40
CA PHE A 184 24.27 -2.19 -4.56
C PHE A 184 22.94 -2.90 -4.27
N ILE A 185 22.29 -2.50 -3.18
CA ILE A 185 21.00 -3.08 -2.81
C ILE A 185 19.92 -2.07 -3.15
N VAL A 186 19.13 -2.38 -4.18
CA VAL A 186 17.92 -1.64 -4.51
C VAL A 186 16.79 -2.28 -3.71
N PRO A 187 16.21 -1.58 -2.72
CA PRO A 187 15.09 -2.11 -1.96
C PRO A 187 13.91 -2.35 -2.88
N ASP A 188 13.53 -3.61 -3.04
CA ASP A 188 12.38 -4.03 -3.82
C ASP A 188 11.12 -3.95 -2.95
N LEU A 189 10.47 -2.79 -2.94
CA LEU A 189 9.33 -2.49 -2.06
C LEU A 189 7.99 -3.03 -2.60
N LEU A 190 8.00 -4.02 -3.49
CA LEU A 190 6.79 -4.64 -4.06
C LEU A 190 6.06 -5.63 -3.12
N LEU A 191 6.27 -5.50 -1.80
CA LEU A 191 5.48 -6.14 -0.74
C LEU A 191 5.23 -5.15 0.41
#